data_AF-R7ETU2-F1
#
_entry.id   AF-R7ETU2-F1
#
_cell.length_a   1.000
_cell.length_b   1.000
_cell.length_c   1.000
_cell.angle_alpha   90.00
_cell.angle_beta   90.00
_cell.angle_gamma   90.00
#
_symmetry.space_group_name_H-M   'P 1'
#
loop_
_entity.id
_entity.type
_entity.pdbx_description
1 polymer ?
#
loop_
_entity_poly.entity_id
_entity_poly.type
_entity_poly.pdbx_seq_one_letter_code
_entity_poly.pdbx_strand_id
1 'polypeptide(L)'
;MSLKQIRWLVMAILWGICLPAFGQTFTIGKVTYEPRGSGEVAVKKITLPNVWEVDSLVIAIPEKVSNDSTQYTVTTIGTEDGTSVMIYPDTIHFTTLTVEIPGSVNKLYAKALNASNEDVGRRVRVFFKPNNNLKSWPEGMFSGTRFKALKLPQGV
;
A
#
# COMPACT_ATOMS: atom_id res chain seq x y z
N MET A 1 -35.02 -35.14 -6.56
CA MET A 1 -33.59 -34.91 -6.21
C MET A 1 -33.17 -35.99 -5.23
N SER A 2 -32.09 -36.72 -5.51
CA SER A 2 -31.67 -37.89 -4.72
C SER A 2 -30.98 -37.46 -3.41
N LEU A 3 -31.15 -38.24 -2.33
CA LEU A 3 -30.51 -37.99 -1.01
C LEU A 3 -28.98 -37.85 -1.11
N LYS A 4 -28.36 -38.50 -2.11
CA LYS A 4 -26.93 -38.34 -2.42
C LYS A 4 -26.62 -36.93 -2.94
N GLN A 5 -27.45 -36.37 -3.83
CA GLN A 5 -27.23 -35.03 -4.40
C GLN A 5 -27.33 -33.93 -3.34
N ILE A 6 -28.18 -34.11 -2.31
CA ILE A 6 -28.28 -33.17 -1.19
C ILE A 6 -27.01 -33.19 -0.32
N ARG A 7 -26.43 -34.37 -0.05
CA ARG A 7 -25.14 -34.46 0.68
C ARG A 7 -24.00 -33.77 -0.05
N TRP A 8 -23.90 -33.94 -1.37
CA TRP A 8 -22.88 -33.25 -2.17
C TRP A 8 -23.08 -31.73 -2.18
N LEU A 9 -24.33 -31.26 -2.23
CA LEU A 9 -24.64 -29.83 -2.21
C LEU A 9 -24.29 -29.18 -0.85
N VAL A 10 -24.64 -29.84 0.26
CA VAL A 10 -24.33 -29.33 1.62
C VAL A 10 -22.83 -29.30 1.86
N MET A 11 -22.10 -30.30 1.37
CA MET A 11 -20.63 -30.34 1.50
C MET A 11 -19.97 -29.23 0.67
N ALA A 12 -20.45 -28.95 -0.54
CA ALA A 12 -19.93 -27.85 -1.35
C ALA A 12 -20.16 -26.46 -0.72
N ILE A 13 -21.29 -26.26 -0.02
CA ILE A 13 -21.60 -24.99 0.67
C ILE A 13 -20.72 -24.82 1.92
N LEU A 14 -20.47 -25.89 2.69
CA LEU A 14 -19.58 -25.82 3.87
C LEU A 14 -18.12 -25.54 3.52
N TRP A 15 -17.65 -25.95 2.34
CA TRP A 15 -16.30 -25.64 1.86
C TRP A 15 -16.17 -24.22 1.28
N GLY A 16 -17.28 -23.59 0.88
CA GLY A 16 -17.28 -22.24 0.29
C GLY A 16 -17.24 -21.09 1.29
N ILE A 17 -17.35 -21.34 2.60
CA ILE A 17 -17.52 -20.28 3.62
C ILE A 17 -16.23 -20.01 4.41
N CYS A 18 -15.16 -20.78 4.22
CA CYS A 18 -13.85 -20.42 4.78
C CYS A 18 -13.09 -19.45 3.85
N LEU A 19 -13.74 -18.36 3.45
CA LEU A 19 -13.00 -17.18 3.01
C LEU A 19 -12.44 -16.57 4.29
N PRO A 20 -11.10 -16.42 4.43
CA PRO A 20 -10.57 -15.67 5.55
C PRO A 20 -11.24 -14.30 5.51
N ALA A 21 -11.87 -13.90 6.61
CA ALA A 21 -12.34 -12.54 6.78
C ALA A 21 -11.11 -11.65 6.64
N PHE A 22 -10.89 -11.13 5.43
CA PHE A 22 -9.86 -10.13 5.17
C PHE A 22 -10.17 -8.99 6.12
N GLY A 23 -9.23 -8.70 7.03
CA GLY A 23 -9.44 -7.73 8.09
C GLY A 23 -9.86 -6.39 7.50
N GLN A 24 -10.74 -5.67 8.20
CA GLN A 24 -11.13 -4.33 7.78
C GLN A 24 -9.87 -3.46 7.65
N THR A 25 -9.82 -2.66 6.59
CA THR A 25 -8.78 -1.67 6.42
C THR A 25 -8.81 -0.68 7.58
N PHE A 26 -7.64 -0.28 8.07
CA PHE A 26 -7.54 0.68 9.17
C PHE A 26 -6.58 1.80 8.80
N THR A 27 -6.74 2.97 9.42
CA THR A 27 -5.92 4.15 9.11
C THR A 27 -5.16 4.61 10.35
N ILE A 28 -3.86 4.83 10.20
CA ILE A 28 -3.00 5.42 11.24
C ILE A 28 -2.29 6.62 10.62
N GLY A 29 -2.55 7.80 11.19
CA GLY A 29 -2.07 9.06 10.63
C GLY A 29 -2.57 9.25 9.20
N LYS A 30 -1.63 9.37 8.24
CA LYS A 30 -1.92 9.62 6.82
C LYS A 30 -2.02 8.35 5.99
N VAL A 31 -1.85 7.17 6.58
CA VAL A 31 -1.69 5.92 5.85
C VAL A 31 -2.80 4.94 6.23
N THR A 32 -3.49 4.41 5.22
CA THR A 32 -4.48 3.34 5.33
C THR A 32 -3.83 2.02 4.97
N TYR A 33 -4.05 1.02 5.81
CA TYR A 33 -3.48 -0.31 5.73
C TYR A 33 -4.57 -1.35 5.44
N GLU A 34 -4.21 -2.38 4.68
CA GLU A 34 -5.04 -3.55 4.42
C GLU A 34 -4.38 -4.80 5.02
N PRO A 35 -5.00 -5.46 6.01
CA PRO A 35 -4.54 -6.74 6.53
C PRO A 35 -4.45 -7.80 5.44
N ARG A 36 -3.30 -8.47 5.36
CA ARG A 36 -3.05 -9.54 4.37
C ARG A 36 -3.07 -10.96 4.96
N GLY A 37 -3.39 -11.08 6.25
CA GLY A 37 -3.26 -12.31 7.02
C GLY A 37 -1.87 -12.46 7.66
N SER A 38 -1.75 -13.35 8.64
CA SER A 38 -0.47 -13.71 9.28
C SER A 38 0.29 -12.56 9.95
N GLY A 39 -0.41 -11.51 10.44
CA GLY A 39 0.26 -10.36 11.07
C GLY A 39 0.98 -9.45 10.08
N GLU A 40 0.63 -9.51 8.79
CA GLU A 40 1.14 -8.61 7.77
C GLU A 40 0.07 -7.64 7.27
N VAL A 41 0.52 -6.44 6.84
CA VAL A 41 -0.32 -5.44 6.19
C VAL A 41 0.32 -4.88 4.93
N ALA A 42 -0.55 -4.50 4.00
CA ALA A 42 -0.21 -3.69 2.84
C ALA A 42 -0.57 -2.21 3.08
N VAL A 43 0.22 -1.30 2.54
CA VAL A 43 -0.18 0.11 2.40
C VAL A 43 -1.15 0.22 1.23
N LYS A 44 -2.40 0.56 1.52
CA LYS A 44 -3.46 0.71 0.52
C LYS A 44 -3.59 2.14 0.01
N LYS A 45 -3.47 3.12 0.91
CA LYS A 45 -3.68 4.53 0.59
C LYS A 45 -2.85 5.43 1.48
N ILE A 46 -2.32 6.50 0.91
CA ILE A 46 -1.65 7.62 1.56
C ILE A 46 -2.50 8.85 1.26
N THR A 47 -3.09 9.42 2.31
CA THR A 47 -3.94 10.60 2.24
C THR A 47 -3.11 11.83 2.53
N LEU A 48 -2.99 12.72 1.55
CA LEU A 48 -2.30 13.98 1.70
C LEU A 48 -3.24 15.03 2.32
N PRO A 49 -2.75 15.89 3.24
CA PRO A 49 -3.58 16.88 3.90
C PRO A 49 -3.99 17.98 2.93
N ASN A 50 -5.28 18.35 2.91
CA ASN A 50 -5.77 19.44 2.07
C ASN A 50 -5.41 20.81 2.69
N VAL A 51 -4.18 21.26 2.46
CA VAL A 51 -3.65 22.53 2.98
C VAL A 51 -3.00 23.34 1.86
N TRP A 52 -3.11 24.67 1.98
CA TRP A 52 -2.81 25.59 0.88
C TRP A 52 -1.32 25.68 0.54
N GLU A 53 -0.42 25.65 1.53
CA GLU A 53 1.04 25.59 1.30
C GLU A 53 1.73 24.77 2.38
N VAL A 54 2.47 23.72 1.98
CA VAL A 54 3.48 23.08 2.83
C VAL A 54 4.78 22.95 2.04
N ASP A 55 5.85 23.55 2.56
CA ASP A 55 7.17 23.51 1.93
C ASP A 55 7.72 22.09 1.79
N SER A 56 7.57 21.28 2.84
CA SER A 56 8.02 19.89 2.85
C SER A 56 7.09 19.03 3.68
N LEU A 57 6.58 17.96 3.07
CA LEU A 57 5.82 16.94 3.75
C LEU A 57 6.58 15.63 3.71
N VAL A 58 6.88 15.07 4.89
CA VAL A 58 7.47 13.74 5.03
C VAL A 58 6.42 12.78 5.54
N ILE A 59 6.27 11.64 4.86
CA ILE A 59 5.42 10.52 5.25
C ILE A 59 6.34 9.32 5.45
N ALA A 60 6.69 9.07 6.71
CA ALA A 60 7.44 7.88 7.10
C ALA A 60 6.46 6.75 7.39
N ILE A 61 6.46 5.71 6.53
CA ILE A 61 5.67 4.51 6.77
C ILE A 61 6.42 3.68 7.83
N PRO A 62 5.79 3.36 8.98
CA PRO A 62 6.42 2.58 10.04
C PRO A 62 6.58 1.12 9.63
N GLU A 63 7.61 0.43 10.16
CA GLU A 63 7.81 -1.02 9.95
C GLU A 63 6.71 -1.86 10.62
N LYS A 64 6.21 -1.39 11.76
CA LYS A 64 5.17 -2.04 12.55
C LYS A 64 4.05 -1.07 12.86
N VAL A 65 2.82 -1.57 12.78
CA VAL A 65 1.60 -0.85 13.17
C VAL A 65 0.77 -1.71 14.09
N SER A 66 -0.05 -1.09 14.93
CA SER A 66 -0.98 -1.81 15.80
C SER A 66 -2.39 -1.35 15.52
N ASN A 67 -3.32 -2.30 15.40
CA ASN A 67 -4.75 -2.04 15.36
C ASN A 67 -5.48 -3.06 16.26
N ASP A 68 -6.34 -2.58 17.15
CA ASP A 68 -7.16 -3.41 18.06
C ASP A 68 -6.36 -4.53 18.75
N SER A 69 -5.25 -4.16 19.39
CA SER A 69 -4.31 -5.08 20.08
C SER A 69 -3.53 -6.07 19.20
N THR A 70 -3.74 -6.04 17.88
CA THR A 70 -2.96 -6.85 16.93
C THR A 70 -1.83 -6.02 16.35
N GLN A 71 -0.61 -6.50 16.49
CA GLN A 71 0.56 -5.92 15.83
C GLN A 71 0.75 -6.51 14.44
N TYR A 72 0.92 -5.64 13.46
CA TYR A 72 1.19 -5.99 12.07
C TYR A 72 2.56 -5.48 11.63
N THR A 73 3.19 -6.23 10.73
CA THR A 73 4.39 -5.80 9.99
C THR A 73 3.98 -5.27 8.62
N VAL A 74 4.50 -4.12 8.24
CA VAL A 74 4.25 -3.54 6.91
C VAL A 74 5.17 -4.21 5.90
N THR A 75 4.63 -5.09 5.06
CA THR A 75 5.41 -5.90 4.12
C THR A 75 5.19 -5.53 2.66
N THR A 76 4.09 -4.81 2.37
CA THR A 76 3.64 -4.58 1.00
C THR A 76 3.25 -3.12 0.75
N ILE A 77 3.56 -2.60 -0.44
CA ILE A 77 3.02 -1.31 -0.94
C ILE A 77 2.09 -1.57 -2.11
N GLY A 78 0.87 -1.04 -2.04
CA GLY A 78 -0.21 -1.25 -3.00
C GLY A 78 -1.02 -2.52 -2.74
N THR A 79 -2.06 -2.69 -3.56
CA THR A 79 -3.01 -3.81 -3.51
C THR A 79 -3.23 -4.38 -4.93
N GLU A 80 -3.90 -5.53 -5.01
CA GLU A 80 -4.13 -6.26 -6.29
C GLU A 80 -5.03 -5.51 -7.27
N ASP A 81 -5.82 -4.57 -6.78
CA ASP A 81 -6.67 -3.69 -7.59
C ASP A 81 -5.88 -2.73 -8.49
N GLY A 82 -4.56 -2.60 -8.28
CA GLY A 82 -3.68 -1.77 -9.10
C GLY A 82 -3.89 -0.27 -8.89
N THR A 83 -4.57 0.10 -7.81
CA THR A 83 -4.80 1.50 -7.44
C THR A 83 -3.51 2.11 -6.88
N SER A 84 -3.23 3.37 -7.24
CA SER A 84 -2.15 4.12 -6.61
C SER A 84 -2.36 4.22 -5.11
N VAL A 85 -1.31 4.03 -4.32
CA VAL A 85 -1.38 4.38 -2.91
C VAL A 85 -1.31 5.89 -2.73
N MET A 86 -0.81 6.66 -3.70
CA MET A 86 -0.69 8.12 -3.58
C MET A 86 -1.96 8.80 -4.10
N ILE A 87 -2.78 9.32 -3.17
CA ILE A 87 -4.00 10.05 -3.51
C ILE A 87 -3.76 11.55 -3.33
N TYR A 88 -3.72 12.25 -4.46
CA TYR A 88 -3.51 13.68 -4.54
C TYR A 88 -4.87 14.39 -4.62
N PRO A 89 -5.23 15.25 -3.66
CA PRO A 89 -6.38 16.14 -3.81
C PRO A 89 -6.05 17.27 -4.78
N ASP A 90 -7.09 17.79 -5.43
CA ASP A 90 -7.00 18.78 -6.51
C ASP A 90 -6.46 20.14 -6.05
N THR A 91 -6.47 20.42 -4.74
CA THR A 91 -6.22 21.74 -4.14
C THR A 91 -4.90 21.86 -3.38
N ILE A 92 -4.01 20.88 -3.48
CA ILE A 92 -2.73 20.89 -2.74
C ILE A 92 -1.64 21.61 -3.53
N HIS A 93 -0.96 22.57 -2.87
CA HIS A 93 0.34 23.08 -3.30
C HIS A 93 1.42 22.69 -2.27
N PHE A 94 2.26 21.70 -2.61
CA PHE A 94 3.44 21.36 -1.82
C PHE A 94 4.72 21.62 -2.58
N THR A 95 5.79 22.05 -1.91
CA THR A 95 7.10 22.26 -2.54
C THR A 95 7.91 20.96 -2.64
N THR A 96 7.77 20.01 -1.69
CA THR A 96 8.35 18.64 -1.80
C THR A 96 7.57 17.63 -0.93
N LEU A 97 7.22 16.46 -1.49
CA LEU A 97 6.67 15.31 -0.76
C LEU A 97 7.74 14.21 -0.67
N THR A 98 8.03 13.72 0.53
CA THR A 98 8.95 12.58 0.73
C THR A 98 8.19 11.41 1.33
N VAL A 99 8.25 10.25 0.68
CA VAL A 99 7.70 8.98 1.20
C VAL A 99 8.87 8.07 1.56
N GLU A 100 8.96 7.71 2.84
CA GLU A 100 9.95 6.74 3.31
C GLU A 100 9.30 5.36 3.46
N ILE A 101 9.87 4.39 2.75
CA ILE A 101 9.42 3.00 2.71
C ILE A 101 10.28 2.19 3.69
N PRO A 102 9.67 1.46 4.65
CA PRO A 102 10.39 0.72 5.67
C PRO A 102 11.11 -0.49 5.10
N GLY A 103 12.17 -0.94 5.79
CA GLY A 103 12.98 -2.09 5.36
C GLY A 103 12.22 -3.40 5.32
N SER A 104 11.15 -3.52 6.11
CA SER A 104 10.27 -4.70 6.14
C SER A 104 9.50 -4.93 4.83
N VAL A 105 9.44 -3.94 3.92
CA VAL A 105 8.75 -4.10 2.63
C VAL A 105 9.52 -5.03 1.71
N ASN A 106 8.83 -6.08 1.25
CA ASN A 106 9.36 -7.13 0.39
C ASN A 106 8.51 -7.35 -0.88
N LYS A 107 7.33 -6.72 -0.97
CA LYS A 107 6.43 -6.80 -2.14
C LYS A 107 5.93 -5.41 -2.54
N LEU A 108 5.89 -5.18 -3.85
CA LEU A 108 5.29 -4.00 -4.46
C LEU A 108 4.25 -4.46 -5.49
N TYR A 109 3.10 -3.80 -5.54
CA TYR A 109 2.12 -3.99 -6.62
C TYR A 109 2.33 -2.99 -7.76
N ALA A 110 1.90 -3.37 -8.96
CA ALA A 110 1.98 -2.51 -10.14
C ALA A 110 1.30 -1.16 -9.88
N LYS A 111 1.88 -0.09 -10.43
CA LYS A 111 1.36 1.29 -10.32
C LYS A 111 1.22 1.84 -8.89
N ALA A 112 1.70 1.15 -7.86
CA ALA A 112 1.43 1.55 -6.48
C ALA A 112 1.95 2.96 -6.14
N LEU A 113 3.06 3.41 -6.73
CA LEU A 113 3.58 4.77 -6.57
C LEU A 113 3.52 5.60 -7.87
N ASN A 114 2.53 5.33 -8.72
CA ASN A 114 2.26 6.17 -9.87
C ASN A 114 1.63 7.50 -9.42
N ALA A 115 1.91 8.57 -10.17
CA ALA A 115 1.26 9.86 -9.99
C ALA A 115 0.43 10.15 -11.24
N SER A 116 -0.87 10.36 -11.06
CA SER A 116 -1.79 10.74 -12.14
C SER A 116 -1.88 12.25 -12.36
N ASN A 117 -1.36 13.06 -11.42
CA ASN A 117 -1.39 14.52 -11.49
C ASN A 117 0.02 15.07 -11.83
N GLU A 118 0.15 15.70 -13.00
CA GLU A 118 1.43 16.19 -13.53
C GLU A 118 2.10 17.27 -12.66
N ASP A 119 1.30 18.08 -11.94
CA ASP A 119 1.81 19.18 -11.13
C ASP A 119 2.40 18.71 -9.80
N VAL A 120 1.79 17.67 -9.20
CA VAL A 120 2.28 17.11 -7.94
C VAL A 120 3.41 16.10 -8.17
N GLY A 121 3.40 15.41 -9.33
CA GLY A 121 4.42 14.42 -9.69
C GLY A 121 5.85 14.96 -9.64
N ARG A 122 6.07 16.24 -9.98
CA ARG A 122 7.40 16.90 -10.08
C ARG A 122 8.19 17.04 -8.77
N ARG A 123 7.53 16.78 -7.64
CA ARG A 123 8.04 17.15 -6.30
C ARG A 123 8.09 15.98 -5.34
N VAL A 124 7.85 14.76 -5.83
CA VAL A 124 7.87 13.53 -5.03
C VAL A 124 9.31 13.02 -4.89
N ARG A 125 9.66 12.58 -3.69
CA ARG A 125 10.85 11.82 -3.34
C ARG A 125 10.44 10.52 -2.70
N VAL A 126 11.00 9.41 -3.15
CA VAL A 126 10.76 8.09 -2.56
C VAL A 126 12.09 7.52 -2.08
N PHE A 127 12.13 7.14 -0.81
CA PHE A 127 13.30 6.58 -0.16
C PHE A 127 12.99 5.22 0.44
N PHE A 128 13.67 4.19 -0.05
CA PHE A 128 13.63 2.86 0.54
C PHE A 128 14.69 2.80 1.66
N LYS A 129 14.27 2.41 2.87
CA LYS A 129 15.20 2.17 3.98
C LYS A 129 16.05 0.92 3.69
N PRO A 130 17.20 0.74 4.35
CA PRO A 130 17.99 -0.49 4.18
C PRO A 130 17.19 -1.75 4.51
N ASN A 131 17.65 -2.91 4.03
CA ASN A 131 17.09 -4.25 4.30
C ASN A 131 15.76 -4.59 3.60
N ASN A 132 15.38 -3.82 2.58
CA ASN A 132 14.27 -4.21 1.71
C ASN A 132 14.62 -5.47 0.89
N ASN A 133 13.87 -6.55 1.08
CA ASN A 133 14.00 -7.81 0.33
C ASN A 133 13.12 -7.81 -0.93
N LEU A 134 13.18 -6.74 -1.72
CA LEU A 134 12.39 -6.61 -2.95
C LEU A 134 12.92 -7.55 -4.02
N LYS A 135 12.06 -8.45 -4.52
CA LYS A 135 12.44 -9.42 -5.56
C LYS A 135 12.31 -8.89 -6.99
N SER A 136 11.47 -7.88 -7.21
CA SER A 136 11.21 -7.33 -8.53
C SER A 136 10.54 -5.96 -8.44
N TRP A 137 10.67 -5.19 -9.52
CA TRP A 137 9.96 -3.94 -9.73
C TRP A 137 8.76 -4.17 -10.65
N PRO A 138 7.52 -4.05 -10.15
CA PRO A 138 6.34 -4.29 -10.96
C PRO A 138 6.15 -3.19 -12.01
N GLU A 139 5.46 -3.52 -13.09
CA GLU A 139 5.24 -2.60 -14.21
C GLU A 139 4.54 -1.32 -13.75
N GLY A 140 4.98 -0.18 -14.31
CA GLY A 140 4.33 1.10 -14.10
C GLY A 140 4.35 1.58 -12.66
N MET A 141 5.17 0.98 -11.77
CA MET A 141 5.34 1.35 -10.36
C MET A 141 5.46 2.86 -10.15
N PHE A 142 6.08 3.53 -11.12
CA PHE A 142 6.41 4.95 -11.13
C PHE A 142 5.85 5.70 -12.34
N SER A 143 4.90 5.10 -13.07
CA SER A 143 4.38 5.68 -14.31
C SER A 143 3.77 7.05 -14.06
N GLY A 144 4.05 8.02 -14.94
CA GLY A 144 3.55 9.40 -14.78
C GLY A 144 4.20 10.19 -13.64
N THR A 145 5.01 9.56 -12.78
CA THR A 145 5.68 10.24 -11.66
C THR A 145 6.98 10.89 -12.13
N ARG A 146 7.07 12.23 -11.99
CA ARG A 146 8.28 12.99 -12.29
C ARG A 146 9.12 13.21 -11.02
N PHE A 147 9.81 12.19 -10.54
CA PHE A 147 10.55 12.30 -9.27
C PHE A 147 11.59 13.41 -9.25
N LYS A 148 11.65 14.11 -8.11
CA LYS A 148 12.80 14.97 -7.77
C LYS A 148 14.01 14.13 -7.33
N ALA A 149 13.77 13.00 -6.67
CA ALA A 149 14.79 12.02 -6.31
C ALA A 149 14.15 10.65 -6.03
N LEU A 150 14.86 9.57 -6.38
CA LEU A 150 14.51 8.19 -6.07
C LEU A 150 15.75 7.49 -5.52
N LYS A 151 15.67 6.92 -4.31
CA LYS A 151 16.75 6.09 -3.74
C LYS A 151 16.26 4.65 -3.62
N LEU A 152 16.77 3.80 -4.50
CA LEU A 152 16.47 2.37 -4.50
C LEU A 152 17.24 1.64 -3.38
N PRO A 153 16.74 0.50 -2.87
CA PRO A 153 17.50 -0.33 -1.96
C PRO A 153 18.71 -0.97 -2.67
N GLN A 154 19.75 -1.30 -1.90
CA GLN A 154 20.94 -1.95 -2.44
C GLN A 154 20.63 -3.42 -2.81
N GLY A 155 21.08 -3.87 -3.98
CA GLY A 155 21.00 -5.27 -4.39
C GLY A 155 19.73 -5.70 -5.14
N VAL A 156 19.00 -4.75 -5.73
CA VAL A 156 17.90 -5.02 -6.67
C VAL A 156 18.37 -4.96 -8.11
#